data_AF-A0A8J7X578-F1
#
_entry.id   AF-A0A8J7X578-F1
#
_cell.length_a   1.000
_cell.length_b   1.000
_cell.length_c   1.000
_cell.angle_alpha   90.00
_cell.angle_beta   90.00
_cell.angle_gamma   90.00
#
_symmetry.space_group_name_H-M   'P 1'
#
loop_
_entity.id
_entity.type
_entity.pdbx_description
1 polymer ?
#
loop_
_entity_poly.entity_id
_entity_poly.type
_entity_poly.pdbx_seq_one_letter_code
_entity_poly.pdbx_strand_id
1 'polypeptide(L)'
;MTEEKDKKHKKVEEKKEEQAEPKPEKKEETPKEKPEKKVGEGEEPKEKPEKKVEGGEKPKESKDDFRHRVRVLRVVIDGNLDVQRALMNIKGIGQHVSKVITKELNIDKKTKLGSLTDKEIEKIENAIKDLQNKIPSWMVNRQKDPYSGNNMHLVGPDLELINREDINLQKKLKSYTGIRHSLGLPVRGQRTRTSFRKGTTIGVSRKKAVQPAKKKESGGKK
;
A
#
# COMPACT_ATOMS: atom_id res chain seq x y z
N MET A 1 61.83 18.16 -21.79
CA MET A 1 60.95 16.97 -21.70
C MET A 1 61.69 15.88 -20.95
N THR A 2 61.46 15.75 -19.64
CA THR A 2 61.63 14.55 -18.77
C THR A 2 61.83 14.97 -17.30
N GLU A 3 60.85 15.66 -16.70
CA GLU A 3 60.83 15.92 -15.23
C GLU A 3 59.45 15.71 -14.61
N GLU A 4 58.50 15.13 -15.36
CA GLU A 4 57.11 14.94 -14.89
C GLU A 4 56.70 13.47 -14.71
N LYS A 5 57.62 12.52 -14.92
CA LYS A 5 57.30 11.07 -14.85
C LYS A 5 57.66 10.38 -13.53
N ASP A 6 58.46 11.00 -12.66
CA ASP A 6 58.89 10.35 -11.40
C ASP A 6 58.05 10.71 -10.16
N LYS A 7 57.10 11.65 -10.27
CA LYS A 7 56.14 11.94 -9.19
C LYS A 7 54.95 10.98 -9.13
N LYS A 8 54.84 10.03 -10.06
CA LYS A 8 53.77 9.01 -10.09
C LYS A 8 54.17 7.64 -9.52
N HIS A 9 55.43 7.43 -9.13
CA HIS A 9 55.86 6.14 -8.57
C HIS A 9 56.28 6.19 -7.09
N LYS A 10 56.33 7.37 -6.47
CA LYS A 10 56.74 7.52 -5.05
C LYS A 10 55.60 7.78 -4.06
N LYS A 11 54.34 7.57 -4.48
CA LYS A 11 53.14 7.73 -3.62
C LYS A 11 52.27 6.47 -3.56
N VAL A 12 52.86 5.32 -3.90
CA VAL A 12 52.20 4.00 -3.88
C VAL A 12 52.72 3.12 -2.73
N GLU A 13 53.73 3.57 -1.98
CA GLU A 13 54.40 2.75 -0.95
C GLU A 13 54.13 3.14 0.52
N GLU A 14 53.36 4.20 0.80
CA GLU A 14 53.00 4.55 2.18
C GLU A 14 51.50 4.80 2.30
N LYS A 15 50.76 3.69 2.35
CA LYS A 15 49.45 3.50 3.02
C LYS A 15 49.02 2.07 2.77
N LYS A 16 49.71 1.16 3.45
CA LYS A 16 49.38 -0.27 3.52
C LYS A 16 49.47 -0.71 4.98
N GLU A 17 48.62 -0.11 5.80
CA GLU A 17 48.30 -0.58 7.13
C GLU A 17 46.78 -0.48 7.33
N GLU A 18 46.28 -1.46 8.08
CA GLU A 18 44.92 -1.69 8.56
C GLU A 18 43.95 -2.55 7.73
N GLN A 19 43.71 -3.72 8.34
CA GLN A 19 42.53 -4.58 8.32
C GLN A 19 42.50 -5.70 7.28
N ALA A 20 43.30 -6.73 7.58
CA ALA A 20 43.03 -8.11 7.19
C ALA A 20 42.20 -8.81 8.27
N GLU A 21 41.08 -9.39 7.87
CA GLU A 21 40.17 -10.20 8.68
C GLU A 21 40.85 -11.49 9.18
N PRO A 22 40.66 -11.92 10.44
CA PRO A 22 41.00 -13.27 10.84
C PRO A 22 39.84 -14.23 10.54
N LYS A 23 40.14 -15.28 9.75
CA LYS A 23 39.33 -16.50 9.62
C LYS A 23 39.29 -17.25 10.96
N PRO A 24 38.15 -17.81 11.39
CA PRO A 24 38.14 -18.76 12.50
C PRO A 24 38.43 -20.19 11.99
N GLU A 25 39.54 -20.78 12.44
CA GLU A 25 39.81 -22.21 12.32
C GLU A 25 39.05 -23.01 13.40
N LYS A 26 38.61 -24.20 12.99
CA LYS A 26 37.85 -25.18 13.77
C LYS A 26 38.72 -25.84 14.84
N LYS A 27 38.11 -26.17 15.99
CA LYS A 27 38.47 -27.34 16.79
C LYS A 27 37.22 -28.19 17.05
N GLU A 28 37.22 -29.40 16.54
CA GLU A 28 36.33 -30.50 16.93
C GLU A 28 36.95 -31.23 18.13
N GLU A 29 36.13 -31.63 19.10
CA GLU A 29 36.13 -32.95 19.75
C GLU A 29 34.92 -33.07 20.71
N THR A 30 34.06 -34.05 20.46
CA THR A 30 32.89 -34.53 21.24
C THR A 30 33.31 -35.55 22.33
N PRO A 31 32.41 -36.28 23.02
CA PRO A 31 31.22 -35.95 23.83
C PRO A 31 31.33 -36.53 25.27
N LYS A 32 30.61 -36.01 26.29
CA LYS A 32 30.46 -36.73 27.59
C LYS A 32 29.04 -36.69 28.15
N GLU A 33 28.65 -37.87 28.64
CA GLU A 33 27.34 -38.34 29.09
C GLU A 33 26.77 -37.60 30.31
N LYS A 34 25.44 -37.67 30.44
CA LYS A 34 24.69 -37.33 31.66
C LYS A 34 24.96 -38.38 32.74
N PRO A 35 25.18 -37.97 34.01
CA PRO A 35 24.91 -38.83 35.14
C PRO A 35 23.58 -38.47 35.82
N GLU A 36 22.86 -39.51 36.21
CA GLU A 36 21.60 -39.53 36.94
C GLU A 36 21.74 -38.90 38.34
N LYS A 37 20.67 -38.25 38.85
CA LYS A 37 20.55 -37.87 40.27
C LYS A 37 19.46 -38.71 40.93
N LYS A 38 19.85 -39.54 41.91
CA LYS A 38 18.96 -40.13 42.93
C LYS A 38 18.98 -39.29 44.21
N VAL A 39 17.78 -38.82 44.56
CA VAL A 39 17.07 -38.81 45.86
C VAL A 39 17.84 -38.85 47.19
N GLY A 40 17.40 -38.01 48.14
CA GLY A 40 17.54 -38.14 49.60
C GLY A 40 17.31 -36.80 50.30
N GLU A 41 16.07 -36.44 50.67
CA GLU A 41 15.42 -36.58 52.01
C GLU A 41 15.54 -35.30 52.86
N GLY A 42 14.45 -34.55 53.07
CA GLY A 42 13.70 -34.44 54.34
C GLY A 42 13.97 -33.03 54.94
N GLU A 43 13.12 -32.25 55.59
CA GLU A 43 11.80 -32.33 56.25
C GLU A 43 11.18 -30.89 56.28
N GLU A 44 9.95 -30.78 56.79
CA GLU A 44 9.01 -29.64 56.77
C GLU A 44 9.34 -28.42 57.72
N PRO A 45 8.40 -27.53 58.12
CA PRO A 45 8.08 -26.24 57.48
C PRO A 45 8.20 -25.01 58.44
N LYS A 46 8.34 -23.77 57.96
CA LYS A 46 7.96 -22.54 58.75
C LYS A 46 7.51 -21.37 57.86
N GLU A 47 6.44 -20.71 58.28
CA GLU A 47 5.79 -19.55 57.63
C GLU A 47 6.60 -18.24 57.67
N LYS A 48 6.53 -17.51 56.52
CA LYS A 48 6.58 -16.05 56.23
C LYS A 48 7.72 -15.18 56.79
N PRO A 49 8.31 -14.29 55.94
CA PRO A 49 7.67 -13.00 55.67
C PRO A 49 7.70 -12.56 54.19
N GLU A 50 6.79 -11.65 53.86
CA GLU A 50 6.56 -11.07 52.54
C GLU A 50 7.76 -10.23 52.04
N LYS A 51 8.08 -10.36 50.74
CA LYS A 51 8.68 -9.29 49.94
C LYS A 51 8.03 -9.23 48.56
N LYS A 52 7.34 -8.12 48.30
CA LYS A 52 6.82 -7.68 47.02
C LYS A 52 7.87 -7.83 45.92
N VAL A 53 7.51 -8.50 44.82
CA VAL A 53 8.14 -8.26 43.52
C VAL A 53 7.01 -7.78 42.62
N GLU A 54 7.05 -6.49 42.31
CA GLU A 54 6.11 -5.83 41.40
C GLU A 54 6.21 -6.48 40.02
N GLY A 55 5.23 -7.34 39.72
CA GLY A 55 5.01 -7.84 38.38
C GLY A 55 4.56 -6.68 37.50
N GLY A 56 5.33 -6.39 36.46
CA GLY A 56 4.96 -5.43 35.42
C GLY A 56 3.60 -5.80 34.85
N GLU A 57 2.60 -4.99 35.18
CA GLU A 57 1.28 -5.07 34.58
C GLU A 57 1.41 -4.84 33.08
N LYS A 58 0.99 -5.83 32.28
CA LYS A 58 0.62 -5.56 30.89
C LYS A 58 -0.47 -4.49 30.94
N PRO A 59 -0.33 -3.35 30.25
CA PRO A 59 -1.37 -2.33 30.27
C PRO A 59 -2.64 -2.97 29.70
N LYS A 60 -3.70 -2.96 30.52
CA LYS A 60 -5.04 -3.35 30.10
C LYS A 60 -5.43 -2.44 28.93
N GLU A 61 -5.64 -3.03 27.76
CA GLU A 61 -6.17 -2.34 26.58
C GLU A 61 -7.50 -1.69 26.94
N SER A 62 -7.52 -0.36 27.05
CA SER A 62 -8.73 0.45 27.12
C SER A 62 -9.46 0.33 25.77
N LYS A 63 -10.54 -0.43 25.74
CA LYS A 63 -11.34 -0.74 24.54
C LYS A 63 -12.28 0.39 24.08
N ASP A 64 -12.19 1.58 24.65
CA ASP A 64 -13.34 2.51 24.61
C ASP A 64 -13.32 3.57 23.49
N ASP A 65 -12.20 3.79 22.79
CA ASP A 65 -12.11 4.86 21.78
C ASP A 65 -11.86 4.37 20.34
N PHE A 66 -12.51 3.28 19.91
CA PHE A 66 -12.42 2.84 18.52
C PHE A 66 -13.35 3.63 17.59
N ARG A 67 -12.77 4.35 16.62
CA ARG A 67 -13.52 5.14 15.65
C ARG A 67 -13.80 4.37 14.38
N HIS A 68 -15.06 4.03 14.16
CA HIS A 68 -15.50 3.30 12.96
C HIS A 68 -15.43 4.13 11.67
N ARG A 69 -15.48 5.46 11.78
CA ARG A 69 -15.36 6.38 10.63
C ARG A 69 -14.35 7.44 10.94
N VAL A 70 -13.36 7.55 10.08
CA VAL A 70 -12.28 8.54 10.20
C VAL A 70 -12.25 9.35 8.92
N ARG A 71 -12.18 10.68 9.03
CA ARG A 71 -12.06 11.56 7.88
C ARG A 71 -10.60 11.94 7.70
N VAL A 72 -10.07 11.73 6.48
CA VAL A 72 -8.69 12.06 6.10
C VAL A 72 -8.74 12.76 4.74
N LEU A 73 -8.12 13.94 4.61
CA LEU A 73 -8.05 14.73 3.36
C LEU A 73 -9.40 14.82 2.63
N ARG A 74 -10.44 15.21 3.38
CA ARG A 74 -11.83 15.40 2.92
C ARG A 74 -12.62 14.11 2.62
N VAL A 75 -11.98 12.94 2.60
CA VAL A 75 -12.63 11.63 2.35
C VAL A 75 -12.98 10.96 3.68
N VAL A 76 -14.17 10.35 3.75
CA VAL A 76 -14.57 9.52 4.90
C VAL A 76 -14.14 8.08 4.62
N ILE A 77 -13.36 7.51 5.54
CA ILE A 77 -12.76 6.19 5.42
C ILE A 77 -13.26 5.32 6.59
N ASP A 78 -13.40 4.02 6.33
CA ASP A 78 -13.74 3.03 7.35
C ASP A 78 -12.55 2.77 8.28
N GLY A 79 -12.78 2.89 9.59
CA GLY A 79 -11.78 2.69 10.64
C GLY A 79 -11.36 1.24 10.84
N ASN A 80 -12.16 0.28 10.37
CA ASN A 80 -11.83 -1.16 10.44
C ASN A 80 -10.74 -1.60 9.46
N LEU A 81 -10.43 -0.76 8.48
CA LEU A 81 -9.38 -1.03 7.51
C LEU A 81 -8.00 -0.83 8.14
N ASP A 82 -7.05 -1.63 7.66
CA ASP A 82 -5.64 -1.49 8.02
C ASP A 82 -5.12 -0.14 7.46
N VAL A 83 -4.24 0.57 8.17
CA VAL A 83 -3.77 1.92 7.77
C VAL A 83 -3.34 1.97 6.30
N GLN A 84 -2.57 0.97 5.84
CA GLN A 84 -2.09 0.95 4.47
C GLN A 84 -3.24 0.88 3.45
N ARG A 85 -4.25 0.04 3.72
CA ARG A 85 -5.44 -0.14 2.88
C ARG A 85 -6.36 1.07 2.95
N ALA A 86 -6.52 1.64 4.13
CA ALA A 86 -7.36 2.79 4.36
C ALA A 86 -6.89 4.00 3.53
N LEU A 87 -5.57 4.26 3.48
CA LEU A 87 -5.00 5.34 2.66
C LEU A 87 -5.21 5.16 1.16
N MET A 88 -5.32 3.93 0.65
CA MET A 88 -5.58 3.69 -0.78
C MET A 88 -6.98 4.11 -1.23
N ASN A 89 -7.93 4.29 -0.30
CA ASN A 89 -9.26 4.79 -0.64
C ASN A 89 -9.22 6.28 -1.06
N ILE A 90 -8.14 6.99 -0.72
CA ILE A 90 -7.93 8.36 -1.16
C ILE A 90 -7.44 8.33 -2.61
N LYS A 91 -8.17 9.01 -3.51
CA LYS A 91 -7.83 9.08 -4.92
C LYS A 91 -6.43 9.70 -5.11
N GLY A 92 -5.57 9.02 -5.85
CA GLY A 92 -4.18 9.46 -6.09
C GLY A 92 -3.14 8.73 -5.25
N ILE A 93 -3.55 8.08 -4.14
CA ILE A 93 -2.66 7.28 -3.29
C ILE A 93 -2.83 5.78 -3.62
N GLY A 94 -1.74 5.14 -4.02
CA GLY A 94 -1.69 3.68 -4.26
C GLY A 94 -0.97 2.92 -3.15
N GLN A 95 -0.90 1.59 -3.31
CA GLN A 95 -0.25 0.68 -2.35
C GLN A 95 1.20 1.07 -2.02
N HIS A 96 1.96 1.49 -3.04
CA HIS A 96 3.37 1.88 -2.88
C HIS A 96 3.51 3.20 -2.14
N VAL A 97 2.75 4.22 -2.53
CA VAL A 97 2.76 5.54 -1.89
C VAL A 97 2.34 5.43 -0.42
N SER A 98 1.27 4.68 -0.15
CA SER A 98 0.83 4.38 1.22
C SER A 98 1.90 3.65 2.05
N LYS A 99 2.63 2.71 1.43
CA LYS A 99 3.76 2.02 2.07
C LYS A 99 4.92 2.96 2.41
N VAL A 100 5.19 3.94 1.54
CA VAL A 100 6.24 4.95 1.78
C VAL A 100 5.83 5.85 2.94
N ILE A 101 4.60 6.36 2.95
CA ILE A 101 4.08 7.24 4.01
C ILE A 101 4.10 6.54 5.38
N THR A 102 3.60 5.31 5.47
CA THR A 102 3.59 4.54 6.72
C THR A 102 5.01 4.21 7.21
N LYS A 103 5.93 3.89 6.29
CA LYS A 103 7.33 3.64 6.62
C LYS A 103 8.03 4.89 7.12
N GLU A 104 7.73 6.04 6.53
CA GLU A 104 8.32 7.32 6.90
C GLU A 104 7.86 7.78 8.28
N LEU A 105 6.57 7.65 8.58
CA LEU A 105 6.00 8.02 9.88
C LEU A 105 6.24 6.96 10.96
N ASN A 106 6.87 5.83 10.61
CA ASN A 106 7.07 4.68 11.49
C ASN A 106 5.77 4.18 12.15
N ILE A 107 4.65 4.27 11.43
CA ILE A 107 3.35 3.74 11.85
C ILE A 107 3.24 2.31 11.31
N ASP A 108 2.78 1.37 12.14
CA ASP A 108 2.57 0.01 11.66
C ASP A 108 1.50 -0.04 10.57
N LYS A 109 1.69 -0.92 9.60
CA LYS A 109 0.86 -1.00 8.38
C LYS A 109 -0.46 -1.72 8.64
N LYS A 110 -0.47 -2.62 9.64
CA LYS A 110 -1.58 -3.53 9.94
C LYS A 110 -2.46 -3.04 11.07
N THR A 111 -2.05 -1.99 11.77
CA THR A 111 -2.92 -1.32 12.74
C THR A 111 -4.19 -0.84 12.07
N LYS A 112 -5.26 -0.78 12.86
CA LYS A 112 -6.55 -0.28 12.39
C LYS A 112 -6.53 1.24 12.37
N LEU A 113 -7.06 1.83 11.30
CA LEU A 113 -7.13 3.28 11.17
C LEU A 113 -7.92 3.91 12.33
N GLY A 114 -8.99 3.24 12.77
CA GLY A 114 -9.84 3.69 13.87
C GLY A 114 -9.18 3.71 15.25
N SER A 115 -7.99 3.13 15.39
CA SER A 115 -7.19 3.13 16.62
C SER A 115 -6.13 4.23 16.65
N LEU A 116 -5.94 4.99 15.56
CA LEU A 116 -4.97 6.08 15.50
C LEU A 116 -5.46 7.30 16.27
N THR A 117 -4.50 8.02 16.84
CA THR A 117 -4.75 9.31 17.50
C THR A 117 -4.93 10.43 16.46
N ASP A 118 -5.64 11.49 16.81
CA ASP A 118 -5.82 12.66 15.93
C ASP A 118 -4.49 13.28 15.49
N LYS A 119 -3.50 13.29 16.38
CA LYS A 119 -2.14 13.77 16.08
C LYS A 119 -1.45 12.93 15.00
N GLU A 120 -1.66 11.62 14.99
CA GLU A 120 -1.10 10.74 13.95
C GLU A 120 -1.81 10.94 12.62
N ILE A 121 -3.13 11.18 12.64
CA ILE A 121 -3.91 11.52 11.45
C ILE A 121 -3.41 12.83 10.85
N GLU A 122 -3.21 13.87 11.66
CA GLU A 122 -2.63 15.14 11.20
C GLU A 122 -1.23 14.97 10.59
N LYS A 123 -0.38 14.13 11.18
CA LYS A 123 0.94 13.80 10.62
C LYS A 123 0.82 13.12 9.25
N ILE A 124 -0.13 12.21 9.09
CA ILE A 124 -0.42 11.56 7.81
C ILE A 124 -0.87 12.59 6.77
N GLU A 125 -1.77 13.51 7.14
CA GLU A 125 -2.23 14.55 6.22
C GLU A 125 -1.09 15.47 5.77
N ASN A 126 -0.22 15.88 6.69
CA ASN A 126 0.95 16.70 6.38
C ASN A 126 1.95 15.93 5.51
N ALA A 127 2.20 14.65 5.80
CA ALA A 127 3.06 13.81 4.96
C ALA A 127 2.54 13.66 3.51
N ILE A 128 1.22 13.64 3.32
CA ILE A 128 0.61 13.58 1.99
C ILE A 128 0.76 14.92 1.25
N LYS A 129 0.65 16.06 1.94
CA LYS A 129 0.89 17.38 1.33
C LYS A 129 2.36 17.56 0.92
N ASP A 130 3.29 17.11 1.77
CA ASP A 130 4.73 17.24 1.56
C ASP A 130 5.34 16.13 0.69
N LEU A 131 4.51 15.26 0.13
CA LEU A 131 4.93 14.05 -0.57
C LEU A 131 5.87 14.35 -1.76
N GLN A 132 5.75 15.54 -2.33
CA GLN A 132 6.55 16.01 -3.47
C GLN A 132 8.06 16.04 -3.19
N ASN A 133 8.46 16.39 -1.97
CA ASN A 133 9.86 16.53 -1.59
C ASN A 133 10.50 15.21 -1.17
N LYS A 134 9.68 14.27 -0.70
CA LYS A 134 10.12 13.03 -0.05
C LYS A 134 10.25 11.87 -1.04
N ILE A 135 9.50 11.95 -2.15
CA ILE A 135 9.42 10.91 -3.15
C ILE A 135 10.22 11.32 -4.40
N PRO A 136 10.96 10.38 -5.04
CA PRO A 136 11.65 10.69 -6.28
C PRO A 136 10.67 11.07 -7.41
N SER A 137 11.13 11.92 -8.32
CA SER A 137 10.34 12.47 -9.44
C SER A 137 9.55 11.40 -10.22
N TRP A 138 10.11 10.20 -10.43
CA TRP A 138 9.44 9.14 -11.20
C TRP A 138 8.23 8.48 -10.49
N MET A 139 8.07 8.66 -9.17
CA MET A 139 6.99 8.05 -8.39
C MET A 139 5.81 9.02 -8.16
N VAL A 140 5.95 10.32 -8.45
CA VAL A 140 4.83 11.26 -8.41
C VAL A 140 3.93 11.13 -9.65
N ASN A 141 2.64 11.48 -9.48
CA ASN A 141 1.59 11.18 -10.46
C ASN A 141 1.49 12.20 -11.60
N ARG A 142 1.90 13.45 -11.38
CA ARG A 142 1.93 14.50 -12.39
C ARG A 142 3.35 15.08 -12.47
N GLN A 143 4.14 14.43 -13.31
CA GLN A 143 5.50 14.88 -13.62
C GLN A 143 5.45 15.95 -14.71
N LYS A 144 6.32 16.97 -14.59
CA LYS A 144 6.48 18.05 -15.58
C LYS A 144 5.14 18.66 -15.99
N ASP A 145 4.44 19.28 -15.04
CA ASP A 145 3.18 19.96 -15.32
C ASP A 145 3.32 20.96 -16.49
N PRO A 146 2.41 20.99 -17.48
CA PRO A 146 2.54 21.86 -18.66
C PRO A 146 2.55 23.37 -18.35
N TYR A 147 1.99 23.81 -17.22
CA TYR A 147 1.92 25.21 -16.85
C TYR A 147 3.06 25.60 -15.90
N SER A 148 3.26 24.82 -14.83
CA SER A 148 4.23 25.11 -13.78
C SER A 148 5.61 24.51 -14.01
N GLY A 149 5.74 23.47 -14.84
CA GLY A 149 6.99 22.73 -15.06
C GLY A 149 7.47 21.85 -13.89
N ASN A 150 6.87 22.01 -12.71
CA ASN A 150 7.22 21.28 -11.49
C ASN A 150 6.61 19.87 -11.46
N ASN A 151 7.18 19.00 -10.61
CA ASN A 151 6.62 17.68 -10.34
C ASN A 151 5.64 17.77 -9.17
N MET A 152 4.40 17.36 -9.38
CA MET A 152 3.33 17.45 -8.39
C MET A 152 2.76 16.08 -8.07
N HIS A 153 2.36 15.90 -6.81
CA HIS A 153 1.51 14.80 -6.41
C HIS A 153 0.10 15.32 -6.09
N LEU A 154 -0.84 15.11 -7.00
CA LEU A 154 -2.23 15.54 -6.83
C LEU A 154 -3.05 14.46 -6.11
N VAL A 155 -3.90 14.86 -5.18
CA VAL A 155 -4.69 13.93 -4.35
C VAL A 155 -6.15 14.36 -4.32
N GLY A 156 -7.06 13.39 -4.22
CA GLY A 156 -8.47 13.64 -4.01
C GLY A 156 -9.12 14.40 -5.18
N PRO A 157 -9.94 15.44 -4.90
CA PRO A 157 -10.66 16.21 -5.91
C PRO A 157 -9.76 16.92 -6.92
N ASP A 158 -8.57 17.35 -6.50
CA ASP A 158 -7.66 18.14 -7.33
C ASP A 158 -7.17 17.31 -8.53
N LEU A 159 -6.93 16.01 -8.32
CA LEU A 159 -6.57 15.07 -9.38
C LEU A 159 -7.73 14.88 -10.38
N GLU A 160 -8.98 14.88 -9.93
CA GLU A 160 -10.13 14.75 -10.82
C GLU A 160 -10.38 16.01 -11.63
N LEU A 161 -10.22 17.19 -11.01
CA LEU A 161 -10.30 18.48 -11.67
C LEU A 161 -9.30 18.56 -12.82
N ILE A 162 -8.02 18.29 -12.53
CA ILE A 162 -6.94 18.37 -13.52
C ILE A 162 -7.16 17.39 -14.66
N ASN A 163 -7.57 16.14 -14.39
CA ASN A 163 -7.90 15.18 -15.45
C ASN A 163 -9.05 15.68 -16.34
N ARG A 164 -10.06 16.33 -15.74
CA ARG A 164 -11.17 16.91 -16.50
C ARG A 164 -10.70 18.08 -17.37
N GLU A 165 -9.86 18.95 -16.83
CA GLU A 165 -9.27 20.08 -17.55
C GLU A 165 -8.40 19.62 -18.72
N ASP A 166 -7.54 18.63 -18.52
CA ASP A 166 -6.70 18.04 -19.58
C ASP A 166 -7.57 17.46 -20.72
N ILE A 167 -8.65 16.74 -20.40
CA ILE A 167 -9.60 16.22 -21.41
C ILE A 167 -10.35 17.36 -22.11
N ASN A 168 -10.77 18.38 -21.37
CA ASN A 168 -11.48 19.53 -21.92
C ASN A 168 -10.58 20.35 -22.84
N LEU A 169 -9.30 20.50 -22.50
CA LEU A 169 -8.30 21.13 -23.34
C LEU A 169 -8.15 20.38 -24.67
N GLN A 170 -8.05 19.05 -24.63
CA GLN A 170 -7.98 18.22 -25.85
C GLN A 170 -9.23 18.37 -26.73
N LYS A 171 -10.42 18.42 -26.12
CA LYS A 171 -11.69 18.67 -26.83
C LYS A 171 -11.71 20.06 -27.46
N LYS A 172 -11.28 21.09 -26.74
CA LYS A 172 -11.23 22.48 -27.21
C LYS A 172 -10.25 22.65 -28.38
N LEU A 173 -9.10 21.99 -28.32
CA LEU A 173 -8.09 21.96 -29.39
C LEU A 173 -8.52 21.11 -30.60
N LYS A 174 -9.62 20.35 -30.49
CA LYS A 174 -10.10 19.41 -31.52
C LYS A 174 -9.03 18.39 -31.95
N SER A 175 -8.19 17.95 -31.01
CA SER A 175 -7.23 16.89 -31.27
C SER A 175 -7.96 15.56 -31.55
N TYR A 176 -7.29 14.62 -32.22
CA TYR A 176 -7.87 13.28 -32.46
C TYR A 176 -8.37 12.63 -31.16
N THR A 177 -7.57 12.70 -30.09
CA THR A 177 -7.95 12.17 -28.77
C THR A 177 -9.15 12.92 -28.19
N GLY A 178 -9.20 14.25 -28.33
CA GLY A 178 -10.32 15.09 -27.91
C GLY A 178 -11.63 14.73 -28.60
N ILE A 179 -11.60 14.53 -29.93
CA ILE A 179 -12.77 14.09 -30.70
C ILE A 179 -13.26 12.73 -30.22
N ARG A 180 -12.35 11.76 -30.00
CA ARG A 180 -12.70 10.43 -29.46
C ARG A 180 -13.29 10.52 -28.05
N HIS A 181 -12.74 11.38 -27.18
CA HIS A 181 -13.27 11.67 -25.86
C HIS A 181 -14.65 12.34 -25.90
N SER A 182 -14.93 13.16 -26.92
CA SER A 182 -16.26 13.75 -27.14
C SER A 182 -17.28 12.69 -27.52
N LEU A 183 -16.89 11.77 -28.41
CA LEU A 183 -17.72 10.66 -28.89
C LEU A 183 -17.84 9.48 -27.91
N GLY A 184 -17.10 9.50 -26.79
CA GLY A 184 -17.07 8.39 -25.82
C GLY A 184 -16.42 7.10 -26.35
N LEU A 185 -15.59 7.21 -27.40
CA LEU A 185 -14.90 6.08 -28.01
C LEU A 185 -13.52 5.84 -27.35
N PRO A 186 -12.99 4.60 -27.41
CA PRO A 186 -11.65 4.32 -26.92
C PRO A 186 -10.58 5.19 -27.62
N VAL A 187 -9.57 5.67 -26.88
CA VAL A 187 -8.64 6.69 -27.40
C VAL A 187 -7.31 6.10 -27.88
N ARG A 188 -6.85 4.99 -27.30
CA ARG A 188 -5.51 4.41 -27.52
C ARG A 188 -5.39 3.53 -28.78
N GLY A 189 -6.13 3.83 -29.85
CA GLY A 189 -6.08 3.05 -31.10
C GLY A 189 -6.67 1.63 -31.01
N GLN A 190 -7.47 1.35 -29.97
CA GLN A 190 -8.13 0.06 -29.81
C GLN A 190 -9.13 -0.19 -30.97
N ARG A 191 -9.20 -1.43 -31.46
CA ARG A 191 -10.13 -1.83 -32.53
C ARG A 191 -11.57 -1.88 -32.00
N THR A 192 -12.46 -1.07 -32.56
CA THR A 192 -13.87 -0.94 -32.13
C THR A 192 -14.85 -1.75 -32.98
N ARG A 193 -14.37 -2.56 -33.92
CA ARG A 193 -15.24 -3.39 -34.79
C ARG A 193 -15.94 -4.49 -34.01
N THR A 194 -15.23 -5.19 -33.12
CA THR A 194 -15.76 -6.34 -32.35
C THR A 194 -16.04 -5.99 -30.91
N SER A 195 -15.14 -5.23 -30.27
CA SER A 195 -15.16 -4.91 -28.84
C SER A 195 -15.78 -3.53 -28.55
N PHE A 196 -16.02 -3.23 -27.27
CA PHE A 196 -16.57 -1.94 -26.78
C PHE A 196 -18.02 -1.63 -27.23
N ARG A 197 -18.78 -2.67 -27.59
CA ARG A 197 -20.23 -2.57 -27.82
C ARG A 197 -20.94 -2.52 -26.46
N LYS A 198 -21.66 -1.44 -26.18
CA LYS A 198 -22.51 -1.30 -24.99
C LYS A 198 -23.97 -1.37 -25.44
N GLY A 199 -24.76 -2.24 -24.81
CA GLY A 199 -26.16 -2.50 -25.16
C GLY A 199 -26.45 -3.98 -25.41
N THR A 200 -27.72 -4.39 -25.31
CA THR A 200 -28.17 -5.73 -25.70
C THR A 200 -27.87 -5.97 -27.17
N THR A 201 -27.23 -7.10 -27.48
CA THR A 201 -27.05 -7.58 -28.85
C THR A 201 -28.43 -7.59 -29.52
N ILE A 202 -28.57 -6.87 -30.64
CA ILE A 202 -29.72 -7.06 -31.54
C ILE A 202 -29.56 -8.45 -32.14
N GLY A 203 -29.96 -9.47 -31.39
CA GLY A 203 -30.16 -10.81 -31.89
C GLY A 203 -31.43 -10.79 -32.73
N VAL A 204 -31.40 -11.44 -33.89
CA VAL A 204 -32.60 -11.72 -34.67
C VAL A 204 -33.51 -12.57 -33.78
N SER A 205 -34.65 -12.01 -33.35
CA SER A 205 -35.67 -12.76 -32.62
C SER A 205 -36.23 -13.82 -33.57
N ARG A 206 -35.77 -15.07 -33.43
CA ARG A 206 -36.42 -16.18 -34.11
C ARG A 206 -37.81 -16.33 -33.50
N LYS A 207 -38.83 -16.20 -34.35
CA LYS A 207 -40.24 -16.36 -33.98
C LYS A 207 -40.40 -17.71 -33.26
N LYS A 208 -40.73 -17.68 -31.97
CA LYS A 208 -41.01 -18.89 -31.19
C LYS A 208 -42.25 -19.55 -31.81
N ALA A 209 -42.08 -20.73 -32.40
CA ALA A 209 -43.19 -21.47 -32.97
C ALA A 209 -44.24 -21.70 -31.88
N VAL A 210 -45.45 -21.19 -32.10
CA VAL A 210 -46.59 -21.34 -31.20
C VAL A 210 -46.96 -22.83 -31.20
N GLN A 211 -46.72 -23.52 -30.09
CA GLN A 211 -47.28 -24.86 -29.92
C GLN A 211 -48.80 -24.74 -29.74
N PRO A 212 -49.63 -25.50 -30.48
CA PRO A 212 -51.08 -25.42 -30.34
C PRO A 212 -51.50 -25.93 -28.95
N ALA A 213 -52.27 -25.10 -28.24
CA ALA A 213 -52.79 -25.41 -26.91
C ALA A 213 -53.70 -26.64 -26.95
N LYS A 214 -53.41 -27.65 -26.12
CA LYS A 214 -54.30 -28.79 -25.88
C LYS A 214 -55.60 -28.30 -25.24
N LYS A 215 -56.74 -28.50 -25.92
CA LYS A 215 -58.09 -28.31 -25.36
C LYS A 215 -58.26 -29.23 -24.15
N LYS A 216 -58.58 -28.65 -22.99
CA LYS A 216 -59.10 -29.40 -21.83
C LYS A 216 -60.59 -29.61 -22.05
N GLU A 217 -61.02 -30.86 -22.14
CA GLU A 217 -62.43 -31.24 -22.11
C GLU A 217 -63.04 -30.87 -20.75
N SER A 218 -64.07 -30.05 -20.78
CA SER A 218 -64.93 -29.77 -19.63
C SER A 218 -65.87 -30.96 -19.42
N GLY A 219 -65.65 -31.72 -18.34
CA GLY A 219 -66.56 -32.77 -17.90
C GLY A 219 -67.96 -32.21 -17.63
N GLY A 220 -68.95 -32.75 -18.34
CA GLY A 220 -70.36 -32.44 -18.18
C GLY A 220 -71.00 -33.24 -17.04
N LYS A 221 -71.81 -32.52 -16.24
CA LYS A 221 -72.90 -32.92 -15.34
C LYS A 221 -73.43 -34.35 -15.49
N LYS A 222 -73.62 -35.06 -14.37
CA LYS A 222 -74.87 -35.10 -13.58
C LYS A 222 -74.65 -35.91 -12.30
#